data_AF-A0A3D1QCX9-F1
#
_entry.id   AF-A0A3D1QCX9-F1
#
_cell.length_a   1.000
_cell.length_b   1.000
_cell.length_c   1.000
_cell.angle_alpha   90.00
_cell.angle_beta   90.00
_cell.angle_gamma   90.00
#
_symmetry.space_group_name_H-M   'P 1'
#
loop_
_entity.id
_entity.type
_entity.pdbx_description
1 polymer ?
#
loop_
_entity_poly.entity_id
_entity_poly.type
_entity_poly.pdbx_seq_one_letter_code
_entity_poly.pdbx_strand_id
1 'polypeptide(L)'
;MKLYIKYCGGCNPVINRKKLVNEVVSQLKQYTALELTEQGADVGLVVGGCPVCCVNLDEIKAKARNFVLVGGELVNGIKVPPEQQAGVVVQQILKSADHNRLGEVS
;
A
#
# COMPACT_ATOMS: atom_id res chain seq x y z
N MET A 1 -3.18 13.27 -2.76
CA MET A 1 -3.32 11.83 -3.04
C MET A 1 -4.16 11.21 -1.94
N LYS A 2 -5.19 10.49 -2.32
CA LYS A 2 -6.07 9.73 -1.44
C LYS A 2 -5.56 8.29 -1.34
N LEU A 3 -5.28 7.85 -0.11
CA LEU A 3 -4.75 6.52 0.17
C LEU A 3 -5.77 5.74 1.02
N TYR A 4 -6.14 4.56 0.54
CA TYR A 4 -6.88 3.58 1.33
C TYR A 4 -5.91 2.61 2.00
N ILE A 5 -6.13 2.22 3.25
CA ILE A 5 -5.26 1.27 3.97
C ILE A 5 -6.09 0.11 4.51
N LYS A 6 -5.75 -1.12 4.12
CA LYS A 6 -6.36 -2.35 4.64
C LYS A 6 -5.30 -3.21 5.31
N TYR A 7 -5.60 -3.69 6.52
CA TYR A 7 -4.74 -4.63 7.22
C TYR A 7 -5.24 -6.07 7.09
N CYS A 8 -4.32 -7.02 6.95
CA CYS A 8 -4.57 -8.47 6.97
C CYS A 8 -3.38 -9.22 7.62
N GLY A 9 -3.46 -10.55 7.75
CA GLY A 9 -2.32 -11.38 8.18
C GLY A 9 -1.89 -11.17 9.64
N GLY A 10 -2.86 -10.97 10.55
CA GLY A 10 -2.60 -10.94 11.99
C GLY A 10 -2.44 -12.32 12.63
N CYS A 11 -2.73 -13.40 11.88
CA CYS A 11 -2.66 -14.78 12.35
C CYS A 11 -1.22 -15.29 12.55
N ASN A 12 -0.27 -14.91 11.69
CA ASN A 12 1.14 -15.29 11.80
C ASN A 12 2.05 -14.18 11.25
N PRO A 13 2.13 -13.01 11.91
CA PRO A 13 2.85 -11.86 11.38
C PRO A 13 4.37 -12.05 11.47
N VAL A 14 5.05 -11.88 10.34
CA VAL A 14 6.53 -11.82 10.26
C VAL A 14 7.04 -10.38 10.13
N ILE A 15 6.13 -9.40 10.02
CA ILE A 15 6.44 -7.96 10.03
C ILE A 15 5.59 -7.20 11.05
N ASN A 16 6.11 -6.07 11.53
CA ASN A 16 5.32 -5.11 12.29
C ASN A 16 4.56 -4.17 11.32
N ARG A 17 3.32 -4.58 10.99
CA ARG A 17 2.45 -3.86 10.05
C ARG A 17 2.21 -2.39 10.41
N LYS A 18 2.01 -2.09 11.71
CA LYS A 18 1.74 -0.72 12.18
C LYS A 18 2.98 0.16 12.01
N LYS A 19 4.16 -0.36 12.36
CA LYS A 19 5.43 0.34 12.16
C LYS A 19 5.65 0.65 10.67
N LEU A 20 5.48 -0.35 9.80
CA LEU A 20 5.62 -0.16 8.35
C LEU A 20 4.66 0.92 7.82
N VAL A 21 3.37 0.87 8.17
CA VAL A 21 2.41 1.88 7.72
C VAL A 21 2.76 3.27 8.22
N ASN A 22 3.18 3.41 9.48
CA ASN A 22 3.57 4.70 10.04
C ASN A 22 4.76 5.30 9.27
N GLU A 23 5.76 4.48 8.95
CA GLU A 23 6.93 4.89 8.15
C GLU A 23 6.53 5.30 6.73
N VAL A 24 5.69 4.50 6.07
CA VAL A 24 5.18 4.80 4.71
C VAL A 24 4.38 6.11 4.70
N VAL A 25 3.46 6.29 5.63
CA VAL A 25 2.64 7.51 5.74
C VAL A 25 3.51 8.73 6.03
N SER A 26 4.50 8.59 6.92
CA SER A 26 5.45 9.67 7.23
C SER A 26 6.26 10.09 5.99
N GLN A 27 6.79 9.12 5.24
CA GLN A 27 7.55 9.38 4.02
C GLN A 27 6.67 9.97 2.91
N LEU A 28 5.47 9.43 2.67
CA LEU A 28 4.55 9.95 1.64
C LEU A 28 4.20 11.43 1.84
N LYS A 29 3.99 11.85 3.10
CA LYS A 29 3.72 13.25 3.44
C LYS A 29 4.87 14.21 3.09
N GLN A 30 6.09 13.71 2.89
CA GLN A 30 7.23 14.50 2.42
C GLN A 30 7.18 14.76 0.90
N TYR A 31 6.51 13.90 0.15
CA TYR A 31 6.45 13.97 -1.32
C TYR A 31 5.12 14.53 -1.85
N THR A 32 4.03 14.36 -1.13
CA THR A 32 2.70 14.78 -1.59
C THR A 32 1.73 15.06 -0.43
N ALA A 33 0.72 15.90 -0.69
CA ALA A 33 -0.42 16.02 0.21
C ALA A 33 -1.15 14.67 0.29
N LEU A 34 -1.26 14.11 1.50
CA LEU A 34 -1.81 12.78 1.74
C LEU A 34 -3.11 12.88 2.53
N GLU A 35 -4.18 12.28 2.00
CA GLU A 35 -5.47 12.10 2.66
C GLU A 35 -5.72 10.59 2.82
N LEU A 36 -6.06 10.14 4.03
CA LEU A 36 -6.51 8.76 4.23
C LEU A 36 -8.03 8.71 4.03
N THR A 37 -8.50 7.78 3.20
CA THR A 37 -9.92 7.62 2.89
C THR A 37 -10.33 6.15 2.86
N GLU A 38 -11.60 5.85 3.16
CA GLU A 38 -12.19 4.52 3.04
C GLU A 38 -12.78 4.24 1.64
N GLN A 39 -12.94 5.27 0.82
CA GLN A 39 -13.55 5.18 -0.52
C GLN A 39 -12.92 6.17 -1.50
N GLY A 40 -12.95 5.83 -2.79
CA GLY A 40 -12.47 6.69 -3.86
C GLY A 40 -10.98 7.02 -3.75
N ALA A 41 -10.17 6.06 -3.29
CA ALA A 41 -8.73 6.24 -3.16
C ALA A 41 -8.03 6.16 -4.53
N ASP A 42 -6.96 6.95 -4.68
CA ASP A 42 -6.07 6.86 -5.84
C ASP A 42 -5.32 5.52 -5.82
N VAL A 43 -4.86 5.14 -4.62
CA VAL A 43 -4.11 3.89 -4.37
C VAL A 43 -4.62 3.24 -3.08
N GLY A 44 -4.75 1.91 -3.10
CA GLY A 44 -5.00 1.08 -1.92
C GLY A 44 -3.69 0.42 -1.45
N LEU A 45 -3.32 0.62 -0.20
CA LEU A 45 -2.23 -0.09 0.45
C LEU A 45 -2.81 -1.24 1.30
N VAL A 46 -2.46 -2.46 0.92
CA VAL A 46 -2.84 -3.67 1.67
C VAL A 46 -1.64 -4.16 2.45
N VAL A 47 -1.75 -4.31 3.76
CA VAL A 47 -0.64 -4.74 4.63
C VAL A 47 -0.99 -6.03 5.36
N GLY A 48 -0.58 -7.14 4.76
CA GLY A 48 -0.55 -8.48 5.31
C GLY A 48 0.69 -8.72 6.16
N GLY A 49 0.49 -9.13 7.42
CA GLY A 49 1.60 -9.46 8.31
C GLY A 49 2.30 -10.77 7.93
N CYS A 50 1.58 -11.68 7.25
CA CYS A 50 2.08 -12.95 6.75
C CYS A 50 2.18 -12.94 5.22
N PRO A 51 3.03 -13.80 4.61
CA PRO A 51 3.18 -13.87 3.16
C PRO A 51 1.90 -14.21 2.38
N VAL A 52 0.98 -14.95 2.99
CA VAL A 52 -0.27 -15.39 2.32
C VAL A 52 -1.19 -14.20 2.02
N CYS A 53 -1.23 -13.19 2.90
CA CYS A 53 -2.08 -12.01 2.76
C CYS A 53 -3.50 -12.33 2.26
N CYS A 54 -4.27 -13.11 3.04
CA CYS A 54 -5.57 -13.71 2.65
C CYS A 54 -6.72 -12.71 2.44
N VAL A 55 -6.45 -11.46 2.10
CA VAL A 55 -7.48 -10.45 1.90
C VAL A 55 -8.29 -10.73 0.63
N ASN A 56 -9.57 -10.41 0.67
CA ASN A 56 -10.40 -10.40 -0.53
C ASN A 56 -10.05 -9.18 -1.38
N LEU A 57 -9.31 -9.38 -2.48
CA LEU A 57 -8.89 -8.30 -3.37
C LEU A 57 -10.06 -7.60 -4.07
N ASP A 58 -11.21 -8.26 -4.24
CA ASP A 58 -12.36 -7.65 -4.91
C ASP A 58 -13.00 -6.55 -4.04
N GLU A 59 -12.99 -6.70 -2.71
CA GLU A 59 -13.38 -5.62 -1.79
C GLU A 59 -12.48 -4.38 -1.94
N ILE A 60 -11.21 -4.61 -2.27
CA ILE A 60 -10.20 -3.55 -2.34
C ILE A 60 -10.24 -2.83 -3.69
N LYS A 61 -10.43 -3.57 -4.79
CA LYS A 61 -10.63 -3.00 -6.13
C LYS A 61 -11.85 -2.08 -6.19
N ALA A 62 -12.86 -2.30 -5.35
CA ALA A 62 -14.01 -1.40 -5.25
C ALA A 62 -13.69 -0.08 -4.51
N LYS A 63 -12.61 -0.03 -3.72
CA LYS A 63 -12.25 1.13 -2.88
C LYS A 63 -11.11 1.97 -3.45
N ALA A 64 -10.28 1.39 -4.32
CA ALA A 64 -9.12 2.04 -4.91
C ALA A 64 -8.91 1.62 -6.37
N ARG A 65 -8.39 2.54 -7.19
CA ARG A 65 -8.12 2.29 -8.62
C ARG A 65 -6.90 1.38 -8.83
N ASN A 66 -5.83 1.62 -8.08
CA ASN A 66 -4.61 0.79 -8.05
C ASN A 66 -4.35 0.28 -6.63
N PHE A 67 -3.49 -0.73 -6.49
CA PHE A 67 -3.10 -1.22 -5.17
C PHE A 67 -1.63 -1.64 -5.08
N VAL A 68 -1.08 -1.46 -3.89
CA VAL A 68 0.21 -2.02 -3.46
C VAL A 68 -0.07 -3.04 -2.37
N LEU A 69 0.41 -4.26 -2.59
CA LEU A 69 0.21 -5.40 -1.69
C LEU A 69 1.50 -5.68 -0.92
N VAL A 70 1.42 -5.67 0.40
CA VAL A 70 2.47 -6.17 1.29
C VAL A 70 2.00 -7.48 1.92
N GLY A 71 2.80 -8.53 1.81
CA GLY A 71 2.56 -9.83 2.45
C GLY A 71 3.83 -10.30 3.15
N GLY A 72 3.95 -10.08 4.45
CA GLY A 72 5.21 -10.34 5.16
C GLY A 72 6.35 -9.54 4.54
N GLU A 73 7.38 -10.22 4.05
CA GLU A 73 8.52 -9.60 3.36
C GLU A 73 8.31 -9.39 1.85
N LEU A 74 7.10 -9.58 1.35
CA LEU A 74 6.79 -9.41 -0.07
C LEU A 74 6.12 -8.07 -0.31
N VAL A 75 6.59 -7.30 -1.28
CA VAL A 75 5.91 -6.12 -1.84
C VAL A 75 5.58 -6.41 -3.29
N ASN A 76 4.29 -6.46 -3.63
CA ASN A 76 3.79 -6.90 -4.94
C ASN A 76 4.41 -8.24 -5.41
N GLY A 77 4.59 -9.18 -4.47
CA GLY A 77 5.17 -10.50 -4.74
C GLY A 77 6.70 -10.55 -4.79
N ILE A 78 7.39 -9.42 -4.69
CA ILE A 78 8.86 -9.36 -4.69
C ILE A 78 9.37 -9.30 -3.26
N LYS A 79 10.38 -10.11 -2.93
CA LYS A 79 11.00 -10.10 -1.60
C LYS A 79 11.76 -8.80 -1.37
N VAL A 80 11.45 -8.12 -0.27
CA VAL A 80 12.06 -6.86 0.16
C VAL A 80 12.43 -6.97 1.64
N PRO A 81 13.71 -6.74 1.99
CA PRO A 81 14.16 -6.73 3.37
C PRO A 81 13.37 -5.71 4.23
N PRO A 82 13.07 -6.02 5.51
CA PRO A 82 12.28 -5.14 6.37
C PRO A 82 12.75 -3.68 6.41
N GLU A 83 14.06 -3.44 6.39
CA GLU A 83 14.67 -2.11 6.42
C GLU A 83 14.48 -1.30 5.13
N GLN A 84 14.14 -1.96 4.01
CA GLN A 84 13.89 -1.32 2.72
C GLN A 84 12.39 -1.23 2.37
N GLN A 85 11.55 -2.00 3.07
CA GLN A 85 10.13 -2.14 2.75
C GLN A 85 9.39 -0.80 2.66
N ALA A 86 9.57 0.09 3.65
CA ALA A 86 8.88 1.37 3.66
C ALA A 86 9.20 2.20 2.40
N GLY A 87 10.47 2.31 2.03
CA GLY A 87 10.90 3.04 0.85
C GLY A 87 10.37 2.42 -0.44
N VAL A 88 10.42 1.09 -0.57
CA VAL A 88 9.88 0.40 -1.76
C VAL A 88 8.37 0.59 -1.89
N VAL A 89 7.63 0.49 -0.79
CA VAL A 89 6.17 0.73 -0.77
C VAL A 89 5.84 2.17 -1.19
N VAL A 90 6.56 3.17 -0.66
CA VAL A 90 6.40 4.58 -1.04
C VAL A 90 6.59 4.77 -2.54
N GLN A 91 7.68 4.22 -3.10
CA GLN A 91 7.96 4.32 -4.53
C GLN A 91 6.87 3.68 -5.40
N GLN A 92 6.35 2.51 -4.99
CA GLN A 92 5.26 1.84 -5.70
C GLN A 92 3.95 2.65 -5.62
N ILE A 93 3.64 3.25 -4.47
CA ILE A 93 2.46 4.09 -4.30
C ILE A 93 2.54 5.33 -5.21
N LEU A 94 3.66 6.04 -5.20
CA LEU A 94 3.85 7.24 -6.03
C LEU A 94 3.75 6.91 -7.53
N LYS A 95 4.42 5.85 -7.99
CA LYS A 95 4.33 5.36 -9.38
C LYS A 95 2.91 4.99 -9.78
N SER A 96 2.15 4.35 -8.88
CA SER A 96 0.77 3.94 -9.12
C SER A 96 -0.19 5.13 -9.14
N ALA A 97 0.11 6.20 -8.39
CA ALA A 97 -0.66 7.43 -8.39
C ALA A 97 -0.40 8.27 -9.67
N ASP A 98 0.84 8.31 -10.15
CA ASP A 98 1.20 9.09 -11.34
C ASP A 98 0.67 8.48 -12.66
N HIS A 99 0.64 7.15 -12.78
CA HIS A 99 0.01 6.49 -13.94
C HIS A 99 -1.46 6.89 -14.11
N ASN A 100 -2.16 7.25 -13.03
CA ASN A 100 -3.56 7.67 -13.10
C ASN A 100 -3.72 9.09 -13.63
N ARG A 101 -2.76 10.00 -13.37
CA ARG A 101 -2.85 11.39 -13.83
C ARG A 101 -2.66 11.53 -15.34
N LEU A 102 -1.90 10.62 -15.95
CA LEU A 102 -1.68 10.59 -17.41
C LEU A 102 -2.88 10.02 -18.18
N GLY A 103 -3.71 9.19 -17.54
CA GLY A 103 -4.91 8.60 -18.15
C GLY A 103 -6.15 9.50 -18.14
N GLU A 104 -6.13 10.63 -17.43
CA GLU A 104 -7.25 11.59 -17.37
C GLU A 104 -7.14 12.71 -18.42
N VAL A 105 -6.11 12.67 -19.28
CA VAL A 105 -5.87 13.64 -20.37
C VAL A 105 -6.24 13.09 -21.77
N SER A 106 -6.99 11.99 -21.83
CA SER A 106 -7.44 11.34 -23.08
C SER A 106 -8.94 11.40 -23.26
#